data_AF-A0A3C0BDV9-F1
#
_entry.id   AF-A0A3C0BDV9-F1
#
_cell.length_a   1.000
_cell.length_b   1.000
_cell.length_c   1.000
_cell.angle_alpha   90.00
_cell.angle_beta   90.00
_cell.angle_gamma   90.00
#
_symmetry.space_group_name_H-M   'P 1'
#
loop_
_entity.id
_entity.type
_entity.pdbx_description
1 polymer ?
#
loop_
_entity_poly.entity_id
_entity_poly.type
_entity_poly.pdbx_seq_one_letter_code
_entity_poly.pdbx_strand_id
1 'polypeptide(L)' 'MIKKIAFISGALFGSLTVMSVLFKLLHYQGASVLLIAGLTGISLVFIPFYAKYRYDKTE' A
#
# COMPACT_ATOMS: atom_id res chain seq x y z
N MET A 1 11.16 -2.12 -15.69
CA MET A 1 10.67 -3.03 -14.61
C MET A 1 10.07 -2.29 -13.42
N ILE A 2 10.68 -1.19 -12.94
CA ILE A 2 10.22 -0.41 -11.76
C ILE A 2 8.75 0.06 -11.83
N LYS A 3 8.24 0.44 -13.02
CA LYS A 3 6.81 0.78 -13.22
C LYS A 3 5.84 -0.33 -12.79
N LYS A 4 6.13 -1.58 -13.15
CA LYS A 4 5.30 -2.73 -12.77
C LYS A 4 5.37 -2.99 -11.27
N ILE A 5 6.56 -2.83 -10.68
CA ILE A 5 6.75 -3.07 -9.23
C ILE A 5 5.98 -2.02 -8.42
N ALA A 6 6.05 -0.74 -8.81
CA ALA A 6 5.27 0.33 -8.19
C ALA A 6 3.75 0.13 -8.32
N PHE A 7 3.30 -0.37 -9.47
CA PHE A 7 1.89 -0.69 -9.69
C PHE A 7 1.43 -1.90 -8.87
N ILE A 8 2.22 -2.98 -8.85
CA ILE A 8 1.94 -4.20 -8.09
C ILE A 8 1.98 -3.91 -6.58
N SER A 9 2.94 -3.12 -6.09
CA SER A 9 2.99 -2.72 -4.68
C SER A 9 1.76 -1.88 -4.32
N GLY A 10 1.41 -0.88 -5.13
CA GLY A 10 0.20 -0.08 -4.93
C GLY A 10 -1.08 -0.94 -4.91
N ALA A 11 -1.22 -1.88 -5.84
CA ALA A 11 -2.37 -2.78 -5.91
C ALA A 11 -2.44 -3.73 -4.70
N LEU A 12 -1.31 -4.29 -4.25
CA LEU A 12 -1.23 -5.15 -3.07
C LEU A 12 -1.63 -4.40 -1.80
N PHE A 13 -1.00 -3.25 -1.53
CA PHE A 13 -1.29 -2.47 -0.33
C PHE A 13 -2.70 -1.85 -0.35
N GLY A 14 -3.18 -1.45 -1.54
CA GLY A 14 -4.56 -1.00 -1.74
C GLY A 14 -5.58 -2.11 -1.43
N SER A 15 -5.35 -3.32 -1.94
CA SER A 15 -6.21 -4.48 -1.66
C SER A 15 -6.18 -4.86 -0.17
N LEU A 16 -5.01 -4.83 0.48
CA LEU A 16 -4.90 -5.03 1.94
C LEU A 16 -5.70 -3.98 2.73
N THR A 17 -5.66 -2.72 2.30
CA THR A 17 -6.38 -1.63 2.98
C THR A 17 -7.89 -1.82 2.86
N VAL A 18 -8.39 -2.18 1.68
CA VAL A 18 -9.82 -2.51 1.45
C VAL A 18 -10.24 -3.72 2.30
N MET A 19 -9.42 -4.77 2.33
CA MET A 19 -9.68 -5.96 3.15
C MET A 19 -9.73 -5.62 4.65
N SER A 20 -8.86 -4.73 5.10
CA SER A 20 -8.80 -4.26 6.49
C SER A 20 -10.05 -3.47 6.88
N VAL A 21 -10.56 -2.61 5.99
CA VAL A 21 -11.82 -1.89 6.19
C VAL A 21 -12.98 -2.87 6.28
N LEU A 22 -13.00 -3.90 5.42
CA LEU A 22 -14.02 -4.96 5.46
C LEU A 22 -14.01 -5.70 6.80
N PHE A 23 -12.83 -6.08 7.29
CA PHE A 23 -12.67 -6.70 8.62
C PHE A 23 -13.13 -5.78 9.75
N LYS A 24 -12.96 -4.46 9.60
CA LYS A 24 -13.45 -3.47 10.56
C LYS A 24 -14.97 -3.42 10.61
N LEU A 25 -15.63 -3.55 9.46
CA LEU A 25 -17.09 -3.65 9.35
C LEU A 25 -17.62 -4.96 9.95
N LEU A 26 -16.88 -6.06 9.77
CA LEU A 26 -17.19 -7.36 10.36
C LEU A 26 -16.91 -7.45 11.87
N HIS A 27 -16.47 -6.37 12.53
CA HIS A 27 -16.06 -6.34 13.95
C HIS A 27 -14.97 -7.36 14.33
N TYR A 28 -14.23 -7.90 13.35
CA TYR A 28 -13.16 -8.84 13.63
C TYR A 28 -12.03 -8.16 14.40
N GLN A 29 -11.62 -8.79 15.50
CA GLN A 29 -10.54 -8.32 16.36
C GLN A 29 -9.23 -8.30 15.55
N GLY A 30 -8.52 -7.17 15.55
CA GLY A 30 -7.31 -6.96 14.74
C GLY A 30 -7.50 -6.12 13.47
N ALA A 31 -8.73 -5.74 13.12
CA ALA A 31 -9.00 -4.89 11.96
C ALA A 31 -8.30 -3.53 12.00
N SER A 32 -8.20 -2.88 13.18
CA SER A 32 -7.45 -1.63 13.31
C SER A 32 -5.95 -1.82 13.07
N VAL A 33 -5.37 -2.94 13.50
CA VAL A 33 -3.94 -3.21 13.32
C VAL A 33 -3.64 -3.45 11.84
N LEU A 34 -4.49 -4.22 11.15
CA LEU A 34 -4.36 -4.48 9.73
C LEU A 34 -4.55 -3.20 8.90
N LEU A 35 -5.48 -2.33 9.31
CA LEU A 35 -5.72 -1.05 8.64
C LEU A 35 -4.54 -0.08 8.83
N ILE A 36 -3.99 0.01 10.04
CA ILE A 36 -2.79 0.81 10.30
C ILE A 36 -1.62 0.27 9.48
N ALA A 37 -1.39 -1.05 9.48
CA ALA A 37 -0.34 -1.69 8.70
C ALA A 37 -0.50 -1.42 7.19
N GLY A 38 -1.72 -1.50 6.65
CA GLY A 38 -2.04 -1.17 5.26
C GLY A 38 -1.79 0.29 4.92
N LEU A 39 -2.25 1.23 5.76
CA LEU A 39 -2.01 2.67 5.58
C LEU A 39 -0.51 3.01 5.65
N THR A 40 0.19 2.48 6.65
CA THR A 40 1.64 2.68 6.77
C THR A 40 2.38 2.03 5.62
N GLY A 41 1.92 0.88 5.12
CA GLY A 41 2.48 0.22 3.95
C GLY A 41 2.29 1.03 2.67
N ILE A 42 1.12 1.63 2.45
CA ILE A 42 0.93 2.59 1.36
C ILE A 42 1.87 3.79 1.54
N SER A 43 1.91 4.40 2.72
CA SER A 43 2.74 5.59 2.95
C SER A 43 4.25 5.30 2.79
N LEU A 44 4.75 4.20 3.37
CA LEU A 44 6.17 3.85 3.37
C LEU A 44 6.63 3.06 2.15
N VAL A 45 5.74 2.44 1.37
CA VAL A 45 6.14 1.69 0.16
C VAL A 45 5.76 2.43 -1.10
N PHE A 46 4.55 2.99 -1.19
CA PHE A 46 4.12 3.71 -2.40
C PHE A 46 4.91 5.00 -2.61
N ILE A 47 5.14 5.80 -1.55
CA ILE A 47 5.88 7.07 -1.65
C ILE A 47 7.32 6.87 -2.13
N PRO A 48 8.16 6.01 -1.53
CA PRO A 48 9.54 5.84 -2.00
C PRO A 48 9.61 5.11 -3.34
N PHE A 49 8.70 4.18 -3.65
CA PHE A 49 8.66 3.59 -5.00
C PHE A 49 8.30 4.62 -6.06
N TYR A 50 7.35 5.51 -5.78
CA TYR A 50 6.97 6.58 -6.68
C TYR A 50 8.10 7.62 -6.82
N ALA A 51 8.76 7.99 -5.72
CA ALA A 51 9.93 8.87 -5.74
C ALA A 51 11.08 8.27 -6.54
N LYS A 52 11.40 6.98 -6.35
CA LYS A 52 12.43 6.28 -7.13
C LYS A 52 12.08 6.23 -8.61
N TYR A 53 10.81 6.00 -8.95
CA TYR A 53 10.34 6.04 -10.33
C TYR A 53 10.44 7.42 -10.96
N ARG A 54 10.20 8.49 -10.20
CA ARG A 54 10.40 9.87 -10.66
C ARG A 54 11.88 10.18 -10.87
N TYR A 55 12.75 9.71 -9.98
CA TYR A 55 14.19 9.94 -10.06
C TYR A 55 14.83 9.28 -11.29
N ASP A 56 14.52 8.01 -11.53
CA ASP A 56 14.99 7.21 -12.70
C ASP A 56 14.52 7.76 -14.06
N LYS A 57 13.54 8.67 -14.06
CA LYS A 57 12.99 9.27 -15.28
C LYS A 57 13.60 10.63 -15.62
N THR A 58 14.53 11.11 -14.79
CA THR A 58 15.16 12.43 -14.92
C THR A 58 16.64 12.35 -15.32
N GLU A 59 17.19 11.13 -15.48
CA GLU A 59 18.45 10.88 -16.20
C GLU A 59 18.20 10.35 -17.61
#